data_AF-A0A971F131-F1
#
_entry.id   AF-A0A971F131-F1
#
_cell.length_a   1.000
_cell.length_b   1.000
_cell.length_c   1.000
_cell.angle_alpha   90.00
_cell.angle_beta   90.00
_cell.angle_gamma   90.00
#
_symmetry.space_group_name_H-M   'P 1'
#
loop_
_entity.id
_entity.type
_entity.pdbx_description
1 polymer ?
#
loop_
_entity_poly.entity_id
_entity_poly.type
_entity_poly.pdbx_seq_one_letter_code
_entity_poly.pdbx_strand_id
1 'polypeptide(L)'
;MNKYMGFYELNSSSLPTVPWQQFMPDTRLDKGLLWTVRVAVESGNDHNLPRAVGVPADEAELKGNEFLSEYGSNGIVIYYPYFIAEKSGVLDINGHRTVIEAVEKDLWNLVTFGRKNVTVILEKGQEEEYFGQADFLDKNEIDELVKYASVISGRYRQELSEGKFILAEWSYAYNTDIHYKPIGERYLVFYELRTI
;
A
#
# COMPACT_ATOMS: atom_id res chain seq x y z
N MET A 1 -3.56 14.56 3.80
CA MET A 1 -4.36 13.70 2.91
C MET A 1 -4.84 12.48 3.70
N ASN A 2 -6.15 12.17 3.69
CA ASN A 2 -6.69 11.00 4.39
C ASN A 2 -6.67 9.73 3.50
N LYS A 3 -7.00 8.57 4.08
CA LYS A 3 -6.98 7.28 3.36
C LYS A 3 -7.86 7.26 2.11
N TYR A 4 -9.02 7.91 2.15
CA TYR A 4 -9.93 8.02 1.00
C TYR A 4 -9.26 8.72 -0.18
N MET A 5 -8.71 9.90 0.05
CA MET A 5 -7.96 10.64 -0.97
C MET A 5 -6.74 9.85 -1.45
N GLY A 6 -6.04 9.14 -0.55
CA GLY A 6 -4.89 8.31 -0.89
C GLY A 6 -5.17 7.25 -1.95
N PHE A 7 -6.35 6.60 -1.94
CA PHE A 7 -6.70 5.61 -2.96
C PHE A 7 -6.89 6.23 -4.36
N TYR A 8 -7.54 7.39 -4.44
CA TYR A 8 -7.72 8.11 -5.69
C TYR A 8 -6.40 8.70 -6.20
N GLU A 9 -5.56 9.20 -5.30
CA GLU A 9 -4.22 9.69 -5.64
C GLU A 9 -3.35 8.58 -6.21
N LEU A 10 -3.33 7.40 -5.58
CA LEU A 10 -2.61 6.24 -6.11
C LEU A 10 -3.13 5.84 -7.50
N ASN A 11 -4.45 5.77 -7.69
CA ASN A 11 -5.06 5.39 -8.97
C ASN A 11 -4.80 6.41 -10.08
N SER A 12 -4.68 7.70 -9.74
CA SER A 12 -4.36 8.77 -10.68
C SER A 12 -2.85 9.04 -10.80
N SER A 13 -2.02 8.25 -10.13
CA SER A 13 -0.56 8.37 -10.18
C SER A 13 0.07 7.42 -11.18
N SER A 14 1.34 7.65 -11.47
CA SER A 14 2.17 6.73 -12.26
C SER A 14 2.79 5.63 -11.38
N LEU A 15 2.32 5.46 -10.14
CA LEU A 15 2.77 4.39 -9.24
C LEU A 15 2.07 3.08 -9.62
N PRO A 16 2.76 1.94 -9.55
CA PRO A 16 2.11 0.66 -9.66
C PRO A 16 1.23 0.49 -8.42
N THR A 17 -0.09 0.43 -8.59
CA THR A 17 -1.03 0.35 -7.48
C THR A 17 -1.96 -0.85 -7.60
N VAL A 18 -2.58 -1.24 -6.48
CA VAL A 18 -3.61 -2.26 -6.50
C VAL A 18 -4.71 -1.86 -7.48
N PRO A 19 -5.16 -2.76 -8.37
CA PRO A 19 -6.17 -2.45 -9.38
C PRO A 19 -7.56 -2.45 -8.73
N TRP A 20 -7.77 -1.54 -7.79
CA TRP A 20 -8.98 -1.48 -7.00
C TRP A 20 -10.15 -0.96 -7.84
N GLN A 21 -11.33 -1.46 -7.50
CA GLN A 21 -12.60 -0.99 -8.04
C GLN A 21 -13.55 -0.66 -6.89
N GLN A 22 -14.49 0.24 -7.14
CA GLN A 22 -15.55 0.52 -6.18
C GLN A 22 -16.54 -0.65 -6.14
N PHE A 23 -16.84 -1.13 -4.93
CA PHE A 23 -17.81 -2.19 -4.70
C PHE A 23 -19.24 -1.62 -4.83
N MET A 24 -20.04 -2.28 -5.65
CA MET A 24 -21.45 -2.00 -5.91
C MET A 24 -22.31 -3.22 -5.53
N PRO A 25 -23.62 -3.08 -5.24
CA PRO A 25 -24.48 -4.19 -4.82
C PRO A 25 -24.53 -5.40 -5.79
N ASP A 26 -24.30 -5.14 -7.07
CA ASP A 26 -24.26 -6.13 -8.15
C ASP A 26 -22.85 -6.66 -8.46
N THR A 27 -21.84 -6.26 -7.68
CA THR A 27 -20.46 -6.74 -7.84
C THR A 27 -20.41 -8.27 -7.74
N ARG A 28 -19.68 -8.90 -8.66
CA ARG A 28 -19.44 -10.34 -8.68
C ARG A 28 -17.94 -10.59 -8.80
N LEU A 29 -17.43 -11.43 -7.90
CA LEU A 29 -16.00 -11.67 -7.76
C LEU A 29 -15.61 -13.04 -8.33
N ASP A 30 -14.41 -13.12 -8.89
CA ASP A 30 -13.86 -14.37 -9.42
C ASP A 30 -13.62 -15.37 -8.28
N LYS A 31 -14.26 -16.54 -8.36
CA LYS A 31 -14.15 -17.62 -7.37
C LYS A 31 -12.79 -18.33 -7.39
N GLY A 32 -11.97 -18.11 -8.42
CA GLY A 32 -10.61 -18.63 -8.51
C GLY A 32 -9.57 -17.82 -7.73
N LEU A 33 -9.96 -16.68 -7.15
CA LEU A 33 -9.08 -15.76 -6.45
C LEU A 33 -9.53 -15.53 -5.01
N LEU A 34 -8.57 -15.10 -4.18
CA LEU A 34 -8.86 -14.45 -2.91
C LEU A 34 -8.99 -12.94 -3.12
N TRP A 35 -9.78 -12.30 -2.27
CA TRP A 35 -10.15 -10.90 -2.42
C TRP A 35 -9.87 -10.08 -1.17
N THR A 36 -9.59 -8.81 -1.40
CA THR A 36 -9.51 -7.78 -0.38
C THR A 36 -10.66 -6.80 -0.58
N VAL A 37 -11.38 -6.49 0.50
CA VAL A 37 -12.43 -5.48 0.55
C VAL A 37 -12.10 -4.49 1.67
N ARG A 38 -12.05 -3.19 1.38
CA ARG A 38 -11.67 -2.15 2.35
C ARG A 38 -12.65 -0.99 2.31
N VAL A 39 -12.86 -0.38 3.47
CA VAL A 39 -13.57 0.88 3.60
C VAL A 39 -12.57 2.05 3.62
N ALA A 40 -12.97 3.15 2.98
CA ALA A 40 -12.39 4.47 3.14
C ALA A 40 -13.50 5.51 3.30
N VAL A 41 -13.43 6.34 4.35
CA VAL A 41 -14.43 7.37 4.64
C VAL A 41 -13.94 8.75 4.19
N GLU A 42 -14.84 9.58 3.69
CA GLU A 42 -14.53 10.95 3.22
C GLU A 42 -14.19 11.87 4.39
N SER A 43 -14.91 11.71 5.50
CA SER A 43 -14.77 12.55 6.69
C SER A 43 -14.95 11.74 7.98
N GLY A 44 -14.36 12.22 9.07
CA GLY A 44 -14.39 11.57 10.38
C GLY A 44 -13.15 10.73 10.67
N ASN A 45 -13.27 9.80 11.62
CA ASN A 45 -12.18 8.95 12.06
C ASN A 45 -11.87 7.87 11.00
N ASP A 46 -10.65 7.88 10.45
CA ASP A 46 -10.19 6.91 9.44
C ASP A 46 -9.31 5.79 10.04
N HIS A 47 -9.19 5.74 11.37
CA HIS A 47 -8.50 4.67 12.08
C HIS A 47 -9.35 3.41 12.20
N ASN A 48 -8.73 2.25 12.00
CA ASN A 48 -9.33 0.92 12.19
C ASN A 48 -10.63 0.67 11.39
N LEU A 49 -10.78 1.32 10.23
CA LEU A 49 -11.86 1.02 9.30
C LEU A 49 -11.88 -0.47 8.94
N PRO A 50 -13.06 -1.09 8.84
CA PRO A 50 -13.17 -2.51 8.61
C PRO A 50 -12.58 -2.92 7.26
N ARG A 51 -12.06 -4.15 7.24
CA ARG A 51 -11.45 -4.77 6.06
C ARG A 51 -11.68 -6.28 6.10
N ALA A 52 -11.90 -6.86 4.94
CA ALA A 52 -11.76 -8.28 4.69
C ALA A 52 -10.53 -8.46 3.79
N VAL A 53 -9.59 -9.32 4.16
CA VAL A 53 -8.30 -9.42 3.45
C VAL A 53 -8.02 -10.89 3.19
N GLY A 54 -7.80 -11.23 1.93
CA GLY A 54 -7.49 -12.61 1.52
C GLY A 54 -8.63 -13.58 1.77
N VAL A 55 -9.87 -13.18 1.50
CA VAL A 55 -11.06 -14.03 1.72
C VAL A 55 -11.62 -14.55 0.39
N PRO A 56 -12.33 -15.69 0.38
CA PRO A 56 -13.02 -16.18 -0.80
C PRO A 56 -14.06 -15.19 -1.36
N ALA A 57 -14.41 -15.35 -2.64
CA ALA A 57 -15.31 -14.45 -3.36
C ALA A 57 -16.68 -14.25 -2.69
N ASP A 58 -17.30 -15.32 -2.19
CA ASP A 58 -18.60 -15.28 -1.50
C ASP A 58 -18.53 -14.52 -0.17
N GLU A 59 -17.46 -14.71 0.60
CA GLU A 59 -17.22 -13.94 1.82
C GLU A 59 -16.94 -12.46 1.52
N ALA A 60 -16.13 -12.17 0.50
CA ALA A 60 -15.85 -10.80 0.07
C ALA A 60 -17.11 -10.07 -0.43
N GLU A 61 -17.98 -10.74 -1.18
CA GLU A 61 -19.26 -10.18 -1.62
C GLU A 61 -20.19 -9.87 -0.44
N LEU A 62 -20.26 -10.78 0.54
CA LEU A 62 -21.04 -10.56 1.76
C LEU A 62 -20.50 -9.36 2.56
N LYS A 63 -19.19 -9.31 2.78
CA LYS A 63 -18.53 -8.23 3.51
C LYS A 63 -18.63 -6.89 2.77
N GLY A 64 -18.54 -6.90 1.45
CA GLY A 64 -18.73 -5.71 0.63
C GLY A 64 -20.12 -5.10 0.79
N ASN A 65 -21.17 -5.93 0.79
CA ASN A 65 -22.54 -5.47 1.04
C ASN A 65 -22.74 -4.96 2.47
N GLU A 66 -22.19 -5.65 3.47
CA GLU A 66 -22.19 -5.20 4.87
C GLU A 66 -21.56 -3.81 5.01
N PHE A 67 -20.34 -3.65 4.47
CA PHE A 67 -19.62 -2.38 4.51
C PHE A 67 -20.34 -1.29 3.72
N LEU A 68 -20.96 -1.61 2.59
CA LEU A 68 -21.67 -0.63 1.78
C LEU A 68 -22.92 -0.12 2.50
N SER A 69 -23.62 -1.00 3.22
CA SER A 69 -24.78 -0.62 4.03
C SER A 69 -24.41 0.30 5.18
N GLU A 70 -23.24 0.13 5.78
CA GLU A 70 -22.81 0.91 6.96
C GLU A 70 -22.08 2.22 6.56
N TYR A 71 -21.23 2.18 5.53
CA TYR A 71 -20.31 3.27 5.20
C TYR A 71 -20.59 3.95 3.85
N GLY A 72 -21.46 3.38 3.00
CA GLY A 72 -21.68 3.86 1.64
C GLY A 72 -22.23 5.28 1.52
N SER A 73 -22.74 5.86 2.59
CA SER A 73 -23.22 7.25 2.65
C SER A 73 -22.14 8.28 3.02
N ASN A 74 -20.98 7.83 3.55
CA ASN A 74 -19.89 8.70 4.03
C ASN A 74 -18.52 8.24 3.50
N GLY A 75 -18.49 7.46 2.42
CA GLY A 75 -17.26 6.86 1.94
C GLY A 75 -17.45 5.94 0.75
N ILE A 76 -16.38 5.20 0.46
CA ILE A 76 -16.37 4.14 -0.55
C ILE A 76 -16.00 2.81 0.08
N VAL A 77 -16.56 1.77 -0.50
CA VAL A 77 -16.08 0.40 -0.34
C VAL A 77 -15.34 0.05 -1.61
N ILE A 78 -14.10 -0.41 -1.48
CA ILE A 78 -13.28 -0.82 -2.62
C ILE A 78 -12.91 -2.28 -2.49
N TYR A 79 -12.66 -2.92 -3.63
CA TYR A 79 -12.17 -4.29 -3.69
C TYR A 79 -11.07 -4.46 -4.73
N TYR A 80 -10.19 -5.44 -4.51
CA TYR A 80 -9.15 -5.87 -5.44
C TYR A 80 -8.70 -7.31 -5.11
N PRO A 81 -8.08 -8.03 -6.06
CA PRO A 81 -7.49 -9.34 -5.79
C PRO A 81 -6.49 -9.27 -4.64
N TYR A 82 -6.58 -10.21 -3.70
CA TYR A 82 -5.60 -10.32 -2.64
C TYR A 82 -4.24 -10.73 -3.22
N PHE A 83 -3.18 -10.23 -2.58
CA PHE A 83 -1.81 -10.53 -2.94
C PHE A 83 -1.05 -10.96 -1.70
N ILE A 84 -0.04 -11.81 -1.89
CA ILE A 84 0.88 -12.20 -0.82
C ILE A 84 2.18 -11.43 -0.99
N ALA A 85 2.67 -10.84 0.10
CA ALA A 85 3.91 -10.08 0.09
C ALA A 85 5.12 -10.99 0.31
N GLU A 86 6.17 -10.78 -0.47
CA GLU A 86 7.51 -11.32 -0.25
C GLU A 86 8.32 -10.38 0.64
N LYS A 87 8.26 -9.08 0.33
CA LYS A 87 8.82 -7.98 1.11
C LYS A 87 7.81 -6.85 1.13
N SER A 88 7.69 -6.17 2.26
CA SER A 88 6.89 -4.96 2.37
C SER A 88 7.69 -3.86 3.03
N GLY A 89 7.22 -2.63 2.90
CA GLY A 89 7.87 -1.53 3.55
C GLY A 89 7.11 -0.22 3.45
N VAL A 90 7.78 0.82 3.93
CA VAL A 90 7.35 2.21 3.77
C VAL A 90 8.44 3.02 3.08
N LEU A 91 8.01 3.99 2.28
CA LEU A 91 8.81 5.13 1.90
C LEU A 91 8.35 6.30 2.75
N ASP A 92 9.27 6.88 3.52
CA ASP A 92 9.06 8.15 4.23
C ASP A 92 9.87 9.23 3.53
N ILE A 93 9.18 10.17 2.89
CA ILE A 93 9.74 11.14 1.96
C ILE A 93 9.51 12.55 2.51
N ASN A 94 10.60 13.31 2.68
CA ASN A 94 10.53 14.73 3.01
C ASN A 94 11.42 15.56 2.06
N GLY A 95 11.48 16.88 2.27
CA GLY A 95 12.28 17.79 1.43
C GLY A 95 13.80 17.59 1.48
N HIS A 96 14.31 16.78 2.42
CA HIS A 96 15.74 16.58 2.67
C HIS A 96 16.22 15.16 2.33
N ARG A 97 15.39 14.16 2.60
CA ARG A 97 15.76 12.74 2.47
C ARG A 97 14.57 11.85 2.13
N THR A 98 14.89 10.66 1.64
CA THR A 98 13.97 9.51 1.59
C THR A 98 14.48 8.44 2.53
N VAL A 99 13.59 7.88 3.34
CA VAL A 99 13.86 6.72 4.19
C VAL A 99 13.07 5.54 3.63
N ILE A 100 13.75 4.43 3.35
CA ILE A 100 13.15 3.16 2.97
C ILE A 100 13.24 2.24 4.17
N GLU A 101 12.10 1.84 4.75
CA GLU A 101 12.08 0.77 5.73
C GLU A 101 11.44 -0.46 5.10
N ALA A 102 12.07 -1.62 5.27
CA ALA A 102 11.56 -2.87 4.70
C ALA A 102 11.58 -4.03 5.71
N VAL A 103 10.62 -4.92 5.53
CA VAL A 103 10.37 -6.09 6.35
C VAL A 103 10.03 -7.30 5.48
N GLU A 104 10.37 -8.48 5.96
CA GLU A 104 9.96 -9.74 5.34
C GLU A 104 8.44 -9.89 5.38
N LYS A 105 7.85 -10.32 4.27
CA LYS A 105 6.41 -10.60 4.10
C LYS A 105 5.54 -9.37 4.34
N ASP A 106 4.44 -9.54 5.08
CA ASP A 106 3.41 -8.52 5.26
C ASP A 106 3.89 -7.30 6.05
N LEU A 107 3.42 -6.12 5.65
CA LEU A 107 3.71 -4.87 6.33
C LEU A 107 3.28 -4.85 7.81
N TRP A 108 2.34 -5.72 8.22
CA TRP A 108 2.00 -5.92 9.63
C TRP A 108 3.19 -6.30 10.50
N ASN A 109 4.21 -6.94 9.93
CA ASN A 109 5.44 -7.22 10.65
C ASN A 109 6.16 -5.94 11.10
N LEU A 110 6.08 -4.88 10.29
CA LEU A 110 6.57 -3.56 10.62
C LEU A 110 5.63 -2.82 11.59
N VAL A 111 4.37 -2.62 11.19
CA VAL A 111 3.47 -1.70 11.91
C VAL A 111 2.91 -2.27 13.22
N THR A 112 2.85 -3.59 13.38
CA THR A 112 2.31 -4.23 14.59
C THR A 112 3.43 -4.73 15.51
N PHE A 113 4.46 -5.35 14.94
CA PHE A 113 5.53 -5.98 15.73
C PHE A 113 6.81 -5.14 15.80
N GLY A 114 6.85 -3.99 15.13
CA GLY A 114 8.02 -3.11 15.11
C GLY A 114 9.24 -3.75 14.45
N ARG A 115 9.07 -4.82 13.66
CA ARG A 115 10.17 -5.53 13.02
C ARG A 115 10.61 -4.79 11.77
N LYS A 116 11.90 -4.54 11.67
CA LYS A 116 12.54 -3.97 10.47
C LYS A 116 13.70 -4.87 10.12
N ASN A 117 13.73 -5.36 8.88
CA ASN A 117 14.89 -6.08 8.37
C ASN A 117 15.98 -5.07 8.00
N VAL A 118 15.60 -3.99 7.32
CA VAL A 118 16.52 -2.92 6.92
C VAL A 118 15.85 -1.56 6.95
N THR A 119 16.64 -0.54 7.25
CA THR A 119 16.35 0.87 7.00
C THR A 119 17.46 1.44 6.11
N VAL A 120 17.10 2.05 5.00
CA VAL A 120 18.00 2.75 4.08
C VAL A 120 17.67 4.24 4.13
N ILE A 121 18.66 5.08 4.41
CA ILE A 121 18.50 6.54 4.43
C ILE A 121 19.24 7.12 3.24
N LEU A 122 18.50 7.89 2.44
CA LEU A 122 18.97 8.51 1.21
C LEU A 122 18.87 10.02 1.35
N GLU A 123 19.97 10.67 1.72
CA GLU A 123 20.06 12.13 1.79
C GLU A 123 20.74 12.70 0.54
N LYS A 124 20.25 13.85 0.07
CA LYS A 124 20.76 14.44 -1.17
C LYS A 124 22.23 14.86 -1.02
N GLY A 125 23.09 14.24 -1.82
CA GLY A 125 24.53 14.54 -1.85
C GLY A 125 25.33 13.87 -0.74
N GLN A 126 24.75 12.90 -0.04
CA GLN A 126 25.45 12.05 0.93
C GLN A 126 25.49 10.61 0.43
N GLU A 127 26.34 9.80 1.07
CA GLU A 127 26.33 8.35 0.88
C GLU A 127 25.09 7.72 1.51
N GLU A 128 24.66 6.60 0.96
CA GLU A 128 23.51 5.85 1.44
C GLU A 128 23.85 5.19 2.79
N GLU A 129 23.00 5.39 3.80
CA GLU A 129 23.18 4.76 5.11
C GLU A 129 22.26 3.56 5.26
N TYR A 130 22.82 2.44 5.73
CA TYR A 130 22.10 1.17 5.93
C TYR A 130 22.11 0.78 7.40
N PHE A 131 20.94 0.48 7.94
CA PHE A 131 20.76 -0.04 9.29
C PHE A 131 20.03 -1.38 9.24
N GLY A 132 20.62 -2.43 9.81
CA GLY A 132 20.08 -3.79 9.77
C GLY A 132 20.74 -4.67 8.70
N GLN A 133 19.94 -5.49 8.02
CA GLN A 133 20.38 -6.41 6.98
C GLN A 133 20.53 -5.65 5.65
N ALA A 134 21.73 -5.13 5.38
CA ALA A 134 22.00 -4.30 4.21
C ALA A 134 21.75 -5.02 2.86
N ASP A 135 21.78 -6.34 2.84
CA ASP A 135 21.50 -7.20 1.67
C ASP A 135 20.03 -7.63 1.57
N PHE A 136 19.16 -7.17 2.48
CA PHE A 136 17.74 -7.51 2.46
C PHE A 136 17.03 -6.97 1.22
N LEU A 137 17.39 -5.77 0.77
CA LEU A 137 16.98 -5.22 -0.51
C LEU A 137 18.17 -5.26 -1.47
N ASP A 138 17.96 -5.79 -2.67
CA ASP A 138 18.96 -5.70 -3.71
C ASP A 138 19.00 -4.31 -4.35
N LYS A 139 20.06 -4.05 -5.13
CA LYS A 139 20.24 -2.74 -5.77
C LYS A 139 19.10 -2.37 -6.73
N ASN A 140 18.56 -3.33 -7.48
CA ASN A 140 17.46 -3.05 -8.40
C ASN A 140 16.18 -2.70 -7.64
N GLU A 141 15.92 -3.36 -6.51
CA GLU A 141 14.79 -3.03 -5.63
C GLU A 141 14.93 -1.62 -5.04
N ILE A 142 16.12 -1.25 -4.57
CA ILE A 142 16.41 0.10 -4.08
C ILE A 142 16.22 1.12 -5.21
N ASP A 143 16.84 0.91 -6.37
CA ASP A 143 16.74 1.82 -7.51
C ASP A 143 15.27 2.02 -7.97
N GLU A 144 14.47 0.94 -7.95
CA GLU A 144 13.05 1.00 -8.28
C GLU A 144 12.23 1.79 -7.25
N LEU A 145 12.46 1.57 -5.95
CA LEU A 145 11.81 2.31 -4.88
C LEU A 145 12.20 3.80 -4.91
N VAL A 146 13.46 4.12 -5.18
CA VAL A 146 13.97 5.49 -5.30
C VAL A 146 13.35 6.22 -6.50
N LYS A 147 13.19 5.51 -7.62
CA LYS A 147 12.49 6.04 -8.79
C LYS A 147 11.06 6.46 -8.42
N TYR A 148 10.31 5.62 -7.70
CA TYR A 148 8.95 5.95 -7.30
C TYR A 148 8.90 7.00 -6.18
N ALA A 149 9.86 7.01 -5.25
CA ALA A 149 10.02 8.11 -4.29
C ALA A 149 10.18 9.45 -5.01
N SER A 150 10.99 9.50 -6.09
CA SER A 150 11.18 10.70 -6.90
C SER A 150 9.89 11.16 -7.61
N VAL A 151 9.07 10.21 -8.08
CA VAL A 151 7.74 10.50 -8.67
C VAL A 151 6.82 11.13 -7.60
N ILE A 152 6.78 10.54 -6.40
CA ILE A 152 6.02 11.05 -5.27
C ILE A 152 6.51 12.46 -4.89
N SER A 153 7.82 12.66 -4.75
CA SER A 153 8.40 13.97 -4.43
C SER A 153 8.06 15.04 -5.48
N GLY A 154 8.03 14.66 -6.75
CA GLY A 154 7.65 15.56 -7.84
C GLY A 154 6.18 15.98 -7.74
N ARG A 155 5.29 15.03 -7.41
CA ARG A 155 3.84 15.26 -7.30
C ARG A 155 3.47 16.11 -6.09
N TYR A 156 4.08 15.85 -4.93
CA TYR A 156 3.78 16.53 -3.66
C TYR A 156 4.80 17.61 -3.29
N ARG A 157 5.39 18.28 -4.30
CA ARG A 157 6.45 19.27 -4.07
C ARG A 157 6.01 20.40 -3.14
N GLN A 158 4.75 20.82 -3.22
CA GLN A 158 4.22 21.89 -2.38
C GLN A 158 4.18 21.45 -0.91
N GLU A 159 3.59 20.30 -0.63
CA GLU A 159 3.50 19.73 0.72
C GLU A 159 4.89 19.53 1.33
N LEU A 160 5.83 18.99 0.54
CA LEU A 160 7.22 18.81 0.97
C LEU A 160 7.91 20.14 1.27
N SER A 161 7.63 21.19 0.49
CA SER A 161 8.19 22.53 0.73
C SER A 161 7.62 23.20 1.98
N GLU A 162 6.43 22.79 2.41
CA GLU A 162 5.80 23.21 3.68
C GLU A 162 6.32 22.40 4.88
N GLY A 163 7.27 21.48 4.66
CA GLY A 163 7.87 20.66 5.71
C GLY A 163 7.07 19.40 6.08
N LYS A 164 6.06 19.04 5.27
CA LYS A 164 5.28 17.81 5.46
C LYS A 164 6.05 16.58 4.99
N PHE A 165 5.59 15.42 5.44
CA PHE A 165 6.13 14.12 5.06
C PHE A 165 5.11 13.37 4.20
N ILE A 166 5.59 12.63 3.22
CA ILE A 166 4.75 11.72 2.43
C ILE A 166 5.16 10.29 2.77
N LEU A 167 4.20 9.54 3.30
CA LEU A 167 4.35 8.12 3.60
C LEU A 167 3.68 7.30 2.50
N ALA A 168 4.41 6.38 1.89
CA ALA A 168 3.87 5.41 0.94
C ALA A 168 4.13 3.98 1.39
N GLU A 169 3.08 3.17 1.49
CA GLU A 169 3.18 1.74 1.81
C GLU A 169 3.30 0.93 0.52
N TRP A 170 4.25 0.00 0.52
CA TRP A 170 4.57 -0.80 -0.65
C TRP A 170 4.82 -2.27 -0.31
N SER A 171 4.65 -3.14 -1.30
CA SER A 171 5.05 -4.54 -1.25
C SER A 171 5.61 -5.02 -2.59
N TYR A 172 6.67 -5.82 -2.55
CA TYR A 172 6.96 -6.79 -3.60
C TYR A 172 6.08 -8.01 -3.34
N ALA A 173 5.17 -8.28 -4.28
CA ALA A 173 4.07 -9.19 -4.07
C ALA A 173 3.81 -10.09 -5.28
N TYR A 174 3.00 -11.11 -5.04
CA TYR A 174 2.45 -11.99 -6.06
C TYR A 174 0.93 -12.00 -5.94
N ASN A 175 0.25 -12.18 -7.08
CA ASN A 175 -1.16 -12.57 -7.05
C ASN A 175 -1.28 -13.96 -6.42
N THR A 176 -2.48 -14.35 -6.00
CA THR A 176 -2.64 -15.60 -5.27
C THR A 176 -3.93 -16.34 -5.63
N ASP A 177 -3.87 -17.67 -5.58
CA ASP A 177 -5.03 -18.53 -5.73
C ASP A 177 -5.82 -18.65 -4.41
N ILE A 178 -6.92 -19.39 -4.46
CA ILE A 178 -7.75 -19.72 -3.29
C ILE A 178 -7.01 -20.52 -2.19
N HIS A 179 -5.80 -21.00 -2.44
CA HIS A 179 -4.98 -21.77 -1.52
C HIS A 179 -3.75 -21.00 -1.03
N TYR A 180 -3.74 -19.67 -1.20
CA TYR A 180 -2.63 -18.78 -0.83
C TYR A 180 -1.33 -19.09 -1.59
N LYS A 181 -1.41 -19.69 -2.79
CA LYS A 181 -0.23 -19.96 -3.60
C LYS A 181 0.02 -18.82 -4.58
N PRO A 182 1.29 -18.35 -4.72
CA PRO A 182 1.64 -17.32 -5.69
C PRO A 182 1.25 -17.72 -7.12
N ILE A 183 0.66 -16.77 -7.86
CA ILE A 183 0.34 -16.86 -9.27
C ILE A 183 1.13 -15.78 -10.03
N GLY A 184 1.84 -16.19 -11.09
CA GLY A 184 2.52 -15.28 -12.00
C GLY A 184 3.81 -14.70 -11.44
N GLU A 185 4.23 -13.58 -12.02
CA GLU A 185 5.49 -12.92 -11.70
C GLU A 185 5.37 -11.99 -10.50
N ARG A 186 6.49 -11.79 -9.82
CA ARG A 186 6.62 -10.81 -8.75
C ARG A 186 6.43 -9.39 -9.29
N TYR A 187 5.69 -8.56 -8.56
CA TYR A 187 5.51 -7.15 -8.92
C TYR A 187 5.60 -6.24 -7.68
N LEU A 188 6.00 -4.98 -7.89
CA LEU A 188 5.89 -3.92 -6.90
C LEU A 188 4.47 -3.36 -6.89
N VAL A 189 3.92 -3.09 -5.71
CA VAL A 189 2.61 -2.45 -5.57
C VAL A 189 2.58 -1.48 -4.40
N PHE A 190 2.02 -0.30 -4.64
CA PHE A 190 1.67 0.70 -3.63
C PHE A 190 0.17 0.63 -3.34
N TYR A 191 -0.19 0.56 -2.07
CA TYR A 191 -1.59 0.39 -1.64
C TYR A 191 -2.04 1.35 -0.56
N GLU A 192 -1.13 2.20 -0.07
CA GLU A 192 -1.47 3.30 0.82
C GLU A 192 -0.52 4.49 0.60
N LEU A 193 -1.08 5.69 0.63
CA LEU A 193 -0.36 6.94 0.49
C LEU A 193 -0.97 7.97 1.42
N ARG A 194 -0.16 8.62 2.24
CA ARG A 194 -0.60 9.60 3.24
C ARG A 194 0.35 10.78 3.31
N THR A 195 -0.19 11.93 3.65
CA THR A 195 0.60 13.11 4.05
C THR A 195 0.53 13.23 5.56
N ILE A 196 1.69 13.31 6.21
CA ILE A 196 1.86 13.45 7.67
C ILE A 196 2.35 14.86 7.98
#